data_AF-A0A364KND2-F1
#
_entry.id   AF-A0A364KND2-F1
#
_cell.length_a   1.000
_cell.length_b   1.000
_cell.length_c   1.000
_cell.angle_alpha   90.00
_cell.angle_beta   90.00
_cell.angle_gamma   90.00
#
_symmetry.space_group_name_H-M   'P 1'
#
loop_
_entity.id
_entity.type
_entity.pdbx_description
1 polymer ?
#
loop_
_entity_poly.entity_id
_entity_poly.type
_entity_poly.pdbx_seq_one_letter_code
_entity_poly.pdbx_strand_id
1 'polypeptide(L)'
;MERTIQSIVDALSSRRINTLTELRRMERILLAAVQPHVTDLRESSLVGVLAAAWSNYVQNNNLLSELRNLTRSYPFSSELLDEAKALVMADPERSRSWNYAWLVLAKIEEENLIDKHARTLATSPDMWGGSLPHEEMISMLEEKCREDWKRAVEIMLRHWETQPVYPIEEVEQE
;
A
#
# COMPACT_ATOMS: atom_id res chain seq x y z
N MET A 1 -2.94 23.04 19.68
CA MET A 1 -2.32 22.24 18.60
C MET A 1 -1.55 21.05 19.17
N GLU A 2 -0.66 21.26 20.15
CA GLU A 2 0.12 20.18 20.80
C GLU A 2 -0.72 19.04 21.40
N ARG A 3 -1.81 19.32 22.13
CA ARG A 3 -2.69 18.26 22.67
C ARG A 3 -3.32 17.38 21.58
N THR A 4 -3.59 17.95 20.41
CA THR A 4 -4.15 17.22 19.27
C THR A 4 -3.09 16.31 18.65
N ILE A 5 -1.85 16.80 18.52
CA ILE A 5 -0.72 16.01 18.01
C ILE A 5 -0.43 14.84 18.96
N GLN A 6 -0.37 15.07 20.27
CA GLN A 6 -0.13 14.01 21.24
C GLN A 6 -1.22 12.93 21.19
N SER A 7 -2.49 13.33 21.11
CA SER A 7 -3.60 12.38 20.95
C SER A 7 -3.50 11.55 19.66
N ILE A 8 -2.98 12.12 18.56
CA ILE A 8 -2.77 11.40 17.31
C ILE A 8 -1.61 10.40 17.46
N VAL A 9 -0.50 10.82 18.07
CA VAL A 9 0.63 9.94 18.37
C VAL A 9 0.21 8.77 19.24
N ASP A 10 -0.59 9.02 20.27
CA ASP A 10 -1.14 7.97 21.15
C ASP A 10 -2.08 7.03 20.37
N ALA A 11 -2.92 7.57 19.47
CA ALA A 11 -3.83 6.77 18.65
C ALA A 11 -3.09 5.87 17.64
N LEU A 12 -2.05 6.40 16.98
CA LEU A 12 -1.19 5.64 16.06
C LEU A 12 -0.39 4.56 16.81
N SER A 13 0.17 4.93 17.97
CA SER A 13 0.96 4.02 18.81
C SER A 13 0.13 2.92 19.45
N SER A 14 -1.12 3.21 19.80
CA SER A 14 -2.06 2.21 20.35
C SER A 14 -2.62 1.25 19.32
N ARG A 15 -2.26 1.39 18.03
CA ARG A 15 -2.70 0.53 16.92
C ARG A 15 -4.21 0.43 16.75
N ARG A 16 -4.96 1.39 17.30
CA ARG A 16 -6.43 1.44 17.18
C ARG A 16 -6.88 1.85 15.80
N ILE A 17 -6.02 2.58 15.07
CA ILE A 17 -6.27 3.02 13.71
C ILE A 17 -5.83 1.90 12.76
N ASN A 18 -6.80 1.30 12.08
CA ASN A 18 -6.58 0.16 11.20
C ASN A 18 -7.13 0.36 9.78
N THR A 19 -7.63 1.57 9.45
CA THR A 19 -8.10 1.90 8.10
C THR A 19 -7.15 2.84 7.37
N LEU A 20 -7.02 2.69 6.06
CA LEU A 20 -6.22 3.56 5.21
C LEU A 20 -6.67 5.01 5.31
N THR A 21 -7.98 5.25 5.29
CA THR A 21 -8.56 6.60 5.30
C THR A 21 -8.22 7.34 6.60
N GLU A 22 -8.30 6.67 7.75
CA GLU A 22 -7.93 7.29 9.03
C GLU A 22 -6.42 7.51 9.14
N LEU A 23 -5.59 6.55 8.72
CA LEU A 23 -4.13 6.73 8.70
C LEU A 23 -3.71 7.91 7.81
N ARG A 24 -4.31 8.04 6.62
CA ARG A 24 -4.10 9.19 5.73
C ARG A 24 -4.51 10.50 6.36
N ARG A 25 -5.64 10.52 7.06
CA ARG A 25 -6.09 11.72 7.79
C ARG A 25 -5.07 12.12 8.86
N MET A 26 -4.58 11.18 9.64
CA MET A 26 -3.59 11.45 10.68
C MET A 26 -2.25 11.88 10.10
N GLU A 27 -1.80 11.24 9.01
CA GLU A 27 -0.61 11.61 8.25
C GLU A 27 -0.66 13.07 7.78
N ARG A 28 -1.76 13.50 7.18
CA ARG A 28 -1.93 14.90 6.74
C ARG A 28 -1.82 15.90 7.90
N ILE A 29 -2.45 15.59 9.04
CA ILE A 29 -2.44 16.48 10.21
C ILE A 29 -1.03 16.55 10.80
N LEU A 30 -0.34 15.40 10.93
CA LEU A 30 1.01 15.36 11.48
C LEU A 30 2.03 16.04 10.56
N LEU A 31 1.99 15.79 9.26
CA LEU A 31 2.90 16.44 8.31
C LEU A 31 2.70 17.95 8.26
N ALA A 32 1.45 18.43 8.29
CA ALA A 32 1.16 19.86 8.35
C ALA A 32 1.67 20.53 9.64
N ALA A 33 1.76 19.78 10.75
CA ALA A 33 2.33 20.27 11.99
C ALA A 33 3.86 20.21 12.02
N VAL A 34 4.48 19.25 11.32
CA VAL A 34 5.93 19.04 11.31
C VAL A 34 6.64 19.95 10.32
N GLN A 35 6.10 20.07 9.10
CA GLN A 35 6.74 20.78 7.98
C GLN A 35 7.22 22.21 8.31
N PRO A 36 6.51 23.04 9.09
CA PRO A 36 6.99 24.39 9.41
C PRO A 36 8.18 24.44 10.36
N HIS A 37 8.56 23.31 10.99
CA HIS A 37 9.53 23.26 12.08
C HIS A 37 10.81 22.48 11.75
N VAL A 38 10.84 21.78 10.62
CA VAL A 38 11.99 20.98 10.19
C VAL A 38 12.31 21.25 8.73
N THR A 39 13.60 21.28 8.41
CA THR A 39 14.06 21.36 7.02
C THR A 39 13.98 19.99 6.34
N ASP A 40 14.37 18.93 7.05
CA ASP A 40 14.20 17.54 6.60
C ASP A 40 13.20 16.80 7.50
N LEU A 41 12.15 16.24 6.89
CA LEU A 41 11.16 15.40 7.55
C LEU A 41 11.77 14.15 8.20
N ARG A 42 12.91 13.66 7.70
CA ARG A 42 13.62 12.50 8.25
C ARG A 42 14.10 12.73 9.69
N GLU A 43 14.36 13.98 10.07
CA GLU A 43 14.80 14.34 11.42
C GLU A 43 13.67 14.30 12.45
N SER A 44 12.42 14.29 11.98
CA SER A 44 11.25 14.32 12.87
C SER A 44 10.90 12.94 13.42
N SER A 45 10.90 12.82 14.75
CA SER A 45 10.41 11.60 15.43
C SER A 45 8.94 11.29 15.13
N LEU A 46 8.13 12.30 14.78
CA LEU A 46 6.73 12.13 14.40
C LEU A 46 6.59 11.38 13.07
N VAL A 47 7.52 11.58 12.13
CA VAL A 47 7.57 10.81 10.88
C VAL A 47 7.95 9.35 11.16
N GLY A 48 8.81 9.11 12.15
CA GLY A 48 9.09 7.75 12.64
C GLY A 48 7.83 7.03 13.16
N VAL A 49 6.96 7.73 13.91
CA VAL A 49 5.67 7.19 14.37
C VAL A 49 4.75 6.86 13.20
N LEU A 50 4.69 7.72 12.18
CA LEU A 50 3.93 7.47 10.96
C LEU A 50 4.45 6.24 10.20
N ALA A 51 5.77 6.13 10.04
CA ALA A 51 6.39 5.00 9.35
C ALA A 51 6.07 3.66 10.04
N ALA A 52 6.11 3.66 11.38
CA ALA A 52 5.73 2.51 12.17
C ALA A 52 4.23 2.17 12.02
N ALA A 53 3.34 3.17 12.00
CA ALA A 53 1.91 2.96 11.83
C ALA A 53 1.59 2.34 10.45
N TRP A 54 2.18 2.86 9.37
CA TRP A 54 2.02 2.30 8.03
C TRP A 54 2.58 0.88 7.90
N SER A 55 3.74 0.62 8.50
CA SER A 55 4.29 -0.74 8.56
C SER A 55 3.35 -1.71 9.25
N ASN A 56 2.83 -1.34 10.43
CA ASN A 56 1.88 -2.17 11.18
C ASN A 56 0.57 -2.40 10.41
N TYR A 57 0.08 -1.39 9.69
CA TYR A 57 -1.12 -1.51 8.87
C TYR A 57 -0.99 -2.59 7.79
N VAL A 58 0.16 -2.66 7.12
CA VAL A 58 0.43 -3.69 6.11
C VAL A 58 0.70 -5.05 6.75
N GLN A 59 1.52 -5.10 7.80
CA GLN A 59 1.93 -6.35 8.46
C GLN A 59 0.77 -7.07 9.15
N ASN A 60 -0.21 -6.34 9.68
CA ASN A 60 -1.39 -6.92 10.34
C ASN A 60 -2.55 -7.23 9.38
N ASN A 61 -2.27 -7.33 8.07
CA ASN A 61 -3.26 -7.65 7.03
C ASN A 61 -4.42 -6.65 6.87
N ASN A 62 -4.31 -5.43 7.40
CA ASN A 62 -5.36 -4.43 7.19
C ASN A 62 -5.45 -4.02 5.72
N LEU A 63 -4.30 -3.80 5.05
CA LEU A 63 -4.25 -3.52 3.61
C LEU A 63 -4.91 -4.63 2.78
N LEU A 64 -4.58 -5.90 3.06
CA LEU A 64 -5.19 -7.03 2.37
C LEU A 64 -6.71 -7.09 2.59
N SER A 65 -7.15 -6.84 3.82
CA SER A 65 -8.57 -6.85 4.18
C SER A 65 -9.34 -5.76 3.43
N GLU A 66 -8.78 -4.55 3.35
CA GLU A 66 -9.40 -3.45 2.61
C GLU A 66 -9.40 -3.70 1.09
N LEU A 67 -8.32 -4.24 0.52
CA LEU A 67 -8.29 -4.64 -0.89
C LEU A 67 -9.37 -5.70 -1.19
N ARG A 68 -9.51 -6.73 -0.35
CA ARG A 68 -10.55 -7.76 -0.51
C ARG A 68 -11.96 -7.20 -0.36
N ASN A 69 -12.14 -6.17 0.46
CA ASN A 69 -13.42 -5.47 0.55
C ASN A 69 -13.80 -4.74 -0.74
N LEU A 70 -12.81 -4.30 -1.53
CA LEU A 70 -13.01 -3.69 -2.86
C LEU A 70 -13.21 -4.73 -3.97
N THR A 71 -12.69 -5.95 -3.81
CA THR A 71 -12.69 -7.02 -4.82
C THR A 71 -13.53 -8.23 -4.39
N ARG A 72 -14.78 -7.99 -3.95
CA ARG A 72 -15.61 -9.07 -3.35
C ARG A 72 -15.96 -10.20 -4.33
N SER A 73 -16.08 -9.86 -5.61
CA SER A 73 -16.39 -10.83 -6.67
C SER A 73 -15.19 -11.72 -6.98
N TYR A 74 -14.00 -11.13 -6.99
CA TYR A 74 -12.73 -11.82 -7.26
C TYR A 74 -11.71 -11.42 -6.18
N PRO A 75 -11.68 -12.10 -5.02
CA PRO A 75 -10.87 -11.69 -3.88
C PRO A 75 -9.40 -11.44 -4.23
N PHE A 76 -8.86 -10.32 -3.76
CA PHE A 76 -7.47 -9.94 -3.97
C PHE A 76 -6.52 -11.01 -3.44
N SER A 77 -5.53 -11.38 -4.27
CA SER A 77 -4.55 -12.42 -3.97
C SER A 77 -3.63 -12.00 -2.82
N SER A 78 -3.50 -12.86 -1.81
CA SER A 78 -2.52 -12.69 -0.74
C SER A 78 -1.09 -12.89 -1.25
N GLU A 79 -0.89 -13.84 -2.16
CA GLU A 79 0.43 -14.14 -2.74
C GLU A 79 0.98 -12.96 -3.55
N LEU A 80 0.10 -12.27 -4.30
CA LEU A 80 0.43 -11.03 -4.99
C LEU A 80 0.93 -9.97 -4.02
N LEU A 81 0.20 -9.76 -2.92
CA LEU A 81 0.56 -8.77 -1.92
C LEU A 81 1.86 -9.12 -1.18
N ASP A 82 2.09 -10.40 -0.91
CA ASP A 82 3.32 -10.87 -0.25
C ASP A 82 4.53 -10.74 -1.17
N GLU A 83 4.39 -11.01 -2.47
CA GLU A 83 5.44 -10.74 -3.46
C GLU A 83 5.76 -9.24 -3.52
N ALA A 84 4.75 -8.37 -3.55
CA ALA A 84 4.96 -6.93 -3.52
C ALA A 84 5.73 -6.46 -2.27
N LYS A 85 5.36 -6.97 -1.09
CA LYS A 85 6.10 -6.71 0.16
C LYS A 85 7.57 -7.15 0.05
N ALA A 86 7.83 -8.33 -0.50
CA ALA A 86 9.19 -8.84 -0.67
C ALA A 86 10.02 -7.97 -1.61
N LEU A 87 9.43 -7.51 -2.72
CA LEU A 87 10.08 -6.61 -3.68
C LEU A 87 10.40 -5.25 -3.05
N VAL A 88 9.49 -4.66 -2.27
CA VAL A 88 9.77 -3.42 -1.52
C VAL A 88 10.91 -3.63 -0.52
N MET A 89 10.97 -4.79 0.14
CA MET A 89 12.04 -5.08 1.09
C MET A 89 13.40 -5.28 0.40
N ALA A 90 13.42 -5.76 -0.84
CA ALA A 90 14.63 -5.88 -1.65
C ALA A 90 15.05 -4.57 -2.34
N ASP A 91 14.15 -3.60 -2.45
CA ASP A 91 14.38 -2.32 -3.12
C ASP A 91 15.35 -1.43 -2.29
N PRO A 92 16.53 -1.05 -2.83
CA PRO A 92 17.45 -0.15 -2.14
C PRO A 92 16.84 1.24 -1.89
N GLU A 93 15.91 1.65 -2.75
CA GLU A 93 15.24 2.96 -2.68
C GLU A 93 14.03 2.96 -1.74
N ARG A 94 13.75 1.86 -1.02
CA ARG A 94 12.62 1.81 -0.07
C ARG A 94 12.68 2.90 1.01
N SER A 95 13.88 3.40 1.34
CA SER A 95 14.10 4.47 2.30
C SER A 95 13.66 5.87 1.81
N ARG A 96 13.30 6.00 0.52
CA ARG A 96 12.79 7.26 -0.07
C ARG A 96 11.42 7.68 0.46
N SER A 97 10.70 6.79 1.12
CA SER A 97 9.35 7.03 1.65
C SER A 97 9.22 6.49 3.06
N TRP A 98 8.49 7.21 3.90
CA TRP A 98 8.05 6.70 5.21
C TRP A 98 6.80 5.80 5.09
N ASN A 99 6.17 5.73 3.92
CA ASN A 99 4.85 5.14 3.74
C ASN A 99 4.95 3.75 3.10
N TYR A 100 5.09 2.73 3.94
CA TYR A 100 5.23 1.34 3.49
C TYR A 100 4.01 0.83 2.69
N ALA A 101 2.79 1.29 3.03
CA ALA A 101 1.59 0.89 2.31
C ALA A 101 1.58 1.42 0.87
N TRP A 102 1.95 2.69 0.69
CA TRP A 102 2.10 3.28 -0.64
C TRP A 102 3.19 2.58 -1.45
N LEU A 103 4.36 2.31 -0.86
CA LEU A 103 5.44 1.58 -1.53
C LEU A 103 4.99 0.21 -2.05
N VAL A 104 4.24 -0.54 -1.24
CA VAL A 104 3.69 -1.85 -1.64
C VAL A 104 2.73 -1.70 -2.81
N LEU A 105 1.79 -0.75 -2.76
CA LEU A 105 0.84 -0.51 -3.83
C LEU A 105 1.52 -0.04 -5.13
N ALA A 106 2.49 0.87 -5.02
CA ALA A 106 3.27 1.34 -6.17
C ALA A 106 4.06 0.18 -6.80
N LYS A 107 4.67 -0.69 -5.98
CA LYS A 107 5.43 -1.84 -6.49
C LYS A 107 4.55 -2.84 -7.23
N ILE A 108 3.28 -2.99 -6.83
CA ILE A 108 2.31 -3.81 -7.57
C ILE A 108 2.13 -3.31 -9.01
N GLU A 109 2.03 -2.00 -9.20
CA GLU A 109 1.88 -1.39 -10.52
C GLU A 109 3.21 -1.42 -11.31
N GLU A 110 4.32 -1.04 -10.68
CA GLU A 110 5.65 -0.97 -11.31
C GLU A 110 6.10 -2.33 -11.88
N GLU A 111 5.81 -3.43 -11.16
CA GLU A 111 6.27 -4.78 -11.51
C GLU A 111 5.20 -5.62 -12.21
N ASN A 112 4.07 -5.00 -12.58
CA ASN A 112 2.93 -5.64 -13.24
C ASN A 112 2.46 -6.95 -12.55
N LEU A 113 2.42 -6.96 -11.22
CA LEU A 113 2.14 -8.17 -10.45
C LEU A 113 0.70 -8.67 -10.64
N ILE A 114 -0.24 -7.77 -10.95
CA ILE A 114 -1.64 -8.12 -11.18
C ILE A 114 -1.78 -9.09 -12.36
N ASP A 115 -1.14 -8.79 -13.49
CA ASP A 115 -1.23 -9.64 -14.68
C ASP A 115 -0.65 -11.03 -14.42
N LYS A 116 0.51 -11.08 -13.78
CA LYS A 116 1.17 -12.34 -13.39
C LYS A 116 0.27 -13.20 -12.52
N HIS A 117 -0.25 -12.62 -11.43
CA HIS A 117 -1.03 -13.37 -10.43
C HIS A 117 -2.44 -13.70 -10.89
N ALA A 118 -3.07 -12.85 -11.71
CA ALA A 118 -4.39 -13.14 -12.27
C ALA A 118 -4.31 -14.36 -13.20
N ARG A 119 -3.24 -14.46 -14.01
CA ARG A 119 -2.97 -15.62 -14.85
C ARG A 119 -2.72 -16.86 -14.01
N THR A 120 -1.82 -16.79 -13.03
CA THR A 120 -1.51 -17.93 -12.14
C THR A 120 -2.78 -18.47 -11.49
N LEU A 121 -3.64 -17.59 -10.95
CA LEU A 121 -4.92 -17.98 -10.37
C LEU A 121 -5.83 -18.63 -11.40
N ALA A 122 -6.02 -18.03 -12.57
CA ALA A 122 -6.92 -18.55 -13.60
C ALA A 122 -6.45 -19.91 -14.15
N THR A 123 -5.14 -20.17 -14.17
CA THR A 123 -4.56 -21.46 -14.58
C THR A 123 -4.39 -22.46 -13.44
N SER A 124 -4.81 -22.14 -12.22
CA SER A 124 -4.70 -23.07 -11.09
C SER A 124 -5.81 -24.13 -11.16
N PRO A 125 -5.50 -25.43 -11.22
CA PRO A 125 -6.52 -26.48 -11.22
C PRO A 125 -7.46 -26.44 -10.00
N ASP A 126 -7.00 -25.93 -8.86
CA ASP A 126 -7.80 -25.81 -7.63
C ASP A 126 -9.00 -24.87 -7.81
N MET A 127 -8.88 -23.85 -8.67
CA MET A 127 -9.98 -22.95 -9.01
C MET A 127 -11.11 -23.63 -9.79
N TRP A 128 -10.83 -24.80 -10.35
CA TRP A 128 -11.71 -25.51 -11.27
C TRP A 128 -12.05 -26.92 -10.78
N GLY A 129 -11.90 -27.19 -9.48
CA GLY A 129 -12.20 -28.50 -8.89
C GLY A 129 -11.23 -29.60 -9.30
N GLY A 130 -9.98 -29.25 -9.63
CA GLY A 130 -8.91 -30.18 -9.96
C GLY A 130 -8.76 -30.51 -11.45
N SER A 131 -9.54 -29.88 -12.34
CA SER A 131 -9.44 -30.06 -13.79
C SER A 131 -9.48 -28.72 -14.51
N LEU A 132 -8.55 -28.48 -15.44
CA LEU A 132 -8.53 -27.23 -16.18
C LEU A 132 -9.70 -27.14 -17.16
N PRO A 133 -10.37 -25.98 -17.24
CA PRO A 133 -11.46 -25.75 -18.17
C PRO A 133 -10.89 -25.42 -19.57
N HIS A 134 -11.79 -25.09 -20.50
CA HIS A 134 -11.40 -24.56 -21.80
C HIS A 134 -10.63 -23.23 -21.67
N GLU A 135 -9.72 -22.97 -22.61
CA GLU A 135 -8.86 -21.78 -22.61
C GLU A 135 -9.65 -20.47 -22.49
N GLU A 136 -10.81 -20.37 -23.16
CA GLU A 136 -11.70 -19.22 -23.07
C GLU A 136 -12.17 -18.91 -21.63
N MET A 137 -12.43 -19.94 -20.82
CA MET A 137 -12.86 -19.77 -19.43
C MET A 137 -11.70 -19.28 -18.54
N ILE A 138 -10.49 -19.76 -18.83
CA ILE A 138 -9.26 -19.29 -18.17
C ILE A 138 -9.06 -17.81 -18.50
N SER A 139 -9.13 -17.42 -19.78
CA SER A 139 -8.98 -16.03 -20.20
C SER A 139 -10.02 -15.12 -19.56
N MET A 140 -11.29 -15.55 -19.50
CA MET A 140 -12.35 -14.78 -18.88
C MET A 140 -12.11 -14.57 -17.37
N LEU A 141 -11.69 -15.61 -16.64
CA LEU A 141 -11.37 -15.48 -15.22
C LEU A 141 -10.14 -14.58 -14.99
N GLU A 142 -9.08 -14.75 -15.79
CA GLU A 142 -7.89 -13.90 -15.77
C GLU A 142 -8.26 -12.43 -15.95
N GLU A 143 -9.06 -12.11 -16.97
CA GLU A 143 -9.50 -10.74 -17.26
C GLU A 143 -10.34 -10.16 -16.12
N LYS A 144 -11.29 -10.92 -15.58
CA LYS A 144 -12.13 -10.45 -14.47
C LYS A 144 -11.34 -10.19 -13.19
N CYS A 145 -10.40 -11.07 -12.84
CA CYS A 145 -9.48 -10.85 -11.72
C CYS A 145 -8.63 -9.60 -11.95
N ARG A 146 -8.03 -9.46 -13.13
CA ARG A 146 -7.19 -8.32 -13.51
C ARG A 146 -7.93 -6.99 -13.39
N GLU A 147 -9.14 -6.90 -13.96
CA GLU A 147 -9.99 -5.71 -13.90
C GLU A 147 -10.28 -5.30 -12.45
N ASP A 148 -10.73 -6.25 -11.63
CA ASP A 148 -11.16 -5.96 -10.26
C ASP A 148 -9.98 -5.58 -9.37
N TRP A 149 -8.85 -6.29 -9.50
CA TRP A 149 -7.64 -6.03 -8.72
C TRP A 149 -6.97 -4.72 -9.12
N LYS A 150 -6.89 -4.41 -10.41
CA LYS A 150 -6.37 -3.13 -10.89
C LYS A 150 -7.20 -1.97 -10.39
N ARG A 151 -8.53 -2.06 -10.53
CA ARG A 151 -9.46 -1.06 -9.99
C ARG A 151 -9.26 -0.85 -8.49
N ALA A 152 -9.08 -1.92 -7.71
CA ALA A 152 -8.88 -1.81 -6.27
C ALA A 152 -7.56 -1.11 -5.90
N VAL A 153 -6.45 -1.46 -6.56
CA VAL A 153 -5.15 -0.81 -6.35
C VAL A 153 -5.20 0.66 -6.74
N GLU A 154 -5.81 1.00 -7.88
CA GLU A 154 -6.00 2.39 -8.31
C GLU A 154 -6.82 3.19 -7.30
N ILE A 155 -7.91 2.62 -6.76
CA ILE A 155 -8.72 3.27 -5.71
C ILE A 155 -7.86 3.56 -4.48
N MET A 156 -7.05 2.59 -4.02
CA MET A 156 -6.18 2.78 -2.86
C MET A 156 -5.12 3.86 -3.12
N LEU A 157 -4.47 3.86 -4.29
CA LEU A 157 -3.42 4.82 -4.63
C LEU A 157 -3.94 6.26 -4.73
N ARG A 158 -5.20 6.47 -5.14
CA ARG A 158 -5.83 7.80 -5.20
C ARG A 158 -5.95 8.52 -3.85
N HIS A 159 -5.73 7.84 -2.73
CA HIS A 159 -5.67 8.50 -1.42
C HIS A 159 -4.41 9.38 -1.23
N TRP A 160 -3.43 9.27 -2.12
CA TRP A 160 -2.26 10.12 -2.17
C TRP A 160 -2.31 11.00 -3.42
N GLU A 161 -2.67 12.28 -3.25
CA GLU A 161 -2.60 13.28 -4.34
C GLU A 161 -1.16 13.50 -4.82
N THR A 162 -0.21 13.43 -3.89
CA THR A 162 1.23 13.49 -4.11
C THR A 162 1.88 12.27 -3.47
N GLN A 163 2.92 11.74 -4.12
CA GLN A 163 3.68 10.61 -3.60
C GLN A 163 4.23 10.94 -2.19
N PRO A 164 4.05 10.07 -1.18
CA PRO A 164 4.55 10.28 0.18
C PRO A 164 6.05 9.96 0.28
N VAL A 165 6.85 10.60 -0.57
CA VAL A 165 8.30 10.48 -0.61
C VAL A 165 8.92 11.70 0.05
N TYR A 166 10.12 11.53 0.61
CA TYR A 166 10.89 12.68 1.07
C TYR A 166 11.26 13.55 -0.14
N PRO A 167 11.26 14.89 0.01
CA PRO A 167 11.77 15.77 -1.03
C PRO A 167 13.20 15.35 -1.40
N ILE A 168 13.48 15.31 -2.70
CA ILE A 168 14.84 15.17 -3.19
C ILE A 168 15.49 16.53 -2.95
N GLU A 169 16.60 16.56 -2.21
CA GLU A 169 17.44 17.77 -2.15
C GLU A 169 17.94 18.02 -3.57
N GLU A 170 17.38 19.03 -4.24
CA GLU A 170 18.00 19.56 -5.46
C GLU A 170 19.33 20.18 -5.02
N VAL A 171 20.41 19.43 -5.23
CA VAL A 171 21.76 20.00 -5.15
C VAL A 171 21.86 20.95 -6.33
N GLU A 172 21.60 22.24 -6.08
CA GLU A 172 21.98 23.31 -7.00
C GLU A 172 23.47 23.17 -7.26
N GLN A 173 23.82 22.69 -8.45
CA GLN A 173 25.20 22.71 -8.93
C GLN A 173 25.50 24.16 -9.34
N GLU A 174 26.18 24.90 -8.45
CA GLU A 174 26.84 26.18 -8.77
C GLU A 174 27.98 26.00 -9.78
#